data_AF-A0A851P532-F1
#
_entry.id   AF-A0A851P532-F1
#
_cell.length_a   1.000
_cell.length_b   1.000
_cell.length_c   1.000
_cell.angle_alpha   90.00
_cell.angle_beta   90.00
_cell.angle_gamma   90.00
#
_symmetry.space_group_name_H-M   'P 1'
#
loop_
_entity.id
_entity.type
_entity.pdbx_description
1 polymer ?
#
loop_
_entity_poly.entity_id
_entity_poly.type
_entity_poly.pdbx_seq_one_letter_code
_entity_poly.pdbx_strand_id
1 'polypeptide(L)'
;AGPGRWRDQLSPSRVLEHLARTRGLPAPQFGTEGTTVTFGGCTFLLSHFESGPPMHRHPGAPRERLALHVLHTCHLVPEHLETRTLYSSTQPGLEQGKVQMWVDIFPANLGPPGPPLDITPRQPQRGAPRWERDVPCGGRYELRCVVWGTRDVDLQDTSVTGQRMSDIYVTGWLDGLEEQRQRTDVHYRSLHGDSSFNWRFVFPFEYLAAERCCVLPRKEHFWSLDETVQKLPPKLILQVWDNDKFSADDFLGVLELELTRLPQPSQRPQDCTLKPRASSWSWWGARGPPHFSLFRQKQARGWWPCTVQEGGTRRLSGKLELSLELLSRKEAEERAAGKGREEPNMYPTLQPPVRPESSFLWLQAPLRSLRYIVWQQHRCRITAALLGLLLLLLLLAFVYAAPGYLAMKLVNPLHGLHLFGGGSK
;
A
#
# COMPACT_ATOMS: atom_id res chain seq x y z
N ALA A 1 14.40 28.12 -10.81
CA ALA A 1 15.16 27.35 -9.81
C ALA A 1 14.63 25.93 -9.76
N GLY A 2 15.47 24.93 -9.50
CA GLY A 2 15.07 23.52 -9.45
C GLY A 2 16.27 22.57 -9.55
N PRO A 3 16.19 21.33 -9.03
CA PRO A 3 17.32 20.41 -8.88
C PRO A 3 17.96 19.94 -10.19
N GLY A 4 17.16 19.90 -11.26
CA GLY A 4 17.56 19.41 -12.57
C GLY A 4 17.90 20.51 -13.56
N ARG A 5 17.97 21.77 -13.10
CA ARG A 5 18.40 22.88 -13.96
C ARG A 5 19.92 22.84 -14.05
N TRP A 6 20.44 23.01 -15.26
CA TRP A 6 21.87 23.22 -15.50
C TRP A 6 22.39 24.43 -14.71
N ARG A 7 23.55 24.28 -14.06
CA ARG A 7 24.11 25.23 -13.08
C ARG A 7 25.41 25.88 -13.52
N ASP A 8 26.10 25.32 -14.51
CA ASP A 8 27.34 25.89 -15.01
C ASP A 8 27.09 27.24 -15.70
N GLN A 9 28.09 28.11 -15.65
CA GLN A 9 28.09 29.42 -16.31
C GLN A 9 28.06 29.26 -17.84
N LEU A 10 28.65 28.17 -18.36
CA LEU A 10 28.63 27.82 -19.77
C LEU A 10 27.55 26.77 -20.04
N SER A 11 26.89 26.82 -21.20
CA SER A 11 25.97 25.74 -21.60
C SER A 11 26.72 24.41 -21.81
N PRO A 12 26.07 23.24 -21.64
CA PRO A 12 26.70 21.94 -21.88
C PRO A 12 27.44 21.84 -23.22
N SER A 13 26.85 22.39 -24.29
CA SER A 13 27.48 22.46 -25.61
C SER A 13 28.79 23.25 -25.62
N ARG A 14 28.85 24.40 -24.92
CA ARG A 14 30.05 25.24 -24.80
C ARG A 14 31.11 24.58 -23.92
N VAL A 15 30.71 23.88 -22.86
CA VAL A 15 31.63 23.09 -22.04
C VAL A 15 32.26 21.98 -22.87
N LEU A 16 31.48 21.30 -23.71
CA LEU A 16 32.00 20.27 -24.62
C LEU A 16 32.97 20.86 -25.67
N GLU A 17 32.67 22.04 -26.22
CA GLU A 17 33.58 22.76 -27.12
C GLU A 17 34.88 23.19 -26.43
N HIS A 18 34.80 23.63 -25.17
CA HIS A 18 35.98 23.99 -24.38
C HIS A 18 36.83 22.75 -24.11
N LEU A 19 36.22 21.65 -23.68
CA LEU A 19 36.88 20.37 -23.47
C LEU A 19 37.59 19.87 -24.74
N ALA A 20 36.94 19.97 -25.90
CA ALA A 20 37.52 19.62 -27.19
C ALA A 20 38.83 20.38 -27.42
N ARG A 21 38.80 21.70 -27.20
CA ARG A 21 39.96 22.58 -27.35
C ARG A 21 41.07 22.22 -26.37
N THR A 22 40.76 22.03 -25.09
CA THR A 22 41.77 21.72 -24.06
C THR A 22 42.44 20.37 -24.31
N ARG A 23 41.74 19.41 -24.93
CA ARG A 23 42.27 18.09 -25.29
C ARG A 23 42.85 18.02 -26.71
N GLY A 24 42.88 19.12 -27.46
CA GLY A 24 43.35 19.13 -28.85
C GLY A 24 42.49 18.32 -29.83
N LEU A 25 41.22 18.08 -29.50
CA LEU A 25 40.27 17.35 -30.33
C LEU A 25 39.50 18.30 -31.27
N PRO A 26 38.99 17.80 -32.41
CA PRO A 26 38.09 18.57 -33.26
C PRO A 26 36.83 19.00 -32.51
N ALA A 27 36.32 20.19 -32.83
CA ALA A 27 35.11 20.72 -32.22
C ALA A 27 33.90 19.78 -32.45
N PRO A 28 32.98 19.66 -31.47
CA PRO A 28 31.80 18.81 -31.61
C PRO A 28 30.92 19.30 -32.75
N GLN A 29 30.58 18.40 -33.68
CA GLN A 29 29.71 18.71 -34.81
C GLN A 29 28.28 18.28 -34.49
N PHE A 30 27.39 19.26 -34.31
CA PHE A 30 25.96 19.02 -34.07
C PHE A 30 25.18 19.00 -35.38
N GLY A 31 24.24 18.07 -35.52
CA GLY A 31 23.29 18.06 -36.64
C GLY A 31 22.35 19.28 -36.60
N THR A 32 21.70 19.59 -37.73
CA THR A 32 20.78 20.73 -37.89
C THR A 32 19.64 20.74 -36.85
N GLU A 33 19.12 19.57 -36.50
CA GLU A 33 18.06 19.39 -35.50
C GLU A 33 18.60 19.31 -34.05
N GLY A 34 19.91 19.29 -33.85
CA GLY A 34 20.54 19.14 -32.53
C GLY A 34 20.32 17.76 -31.87
N THR A 35 19.88 16.76 -32.63
CA THR A 35 19.61 15.39 -32.17
C THR A 35 20.78 14.43 -32.36
N THR A 36 21.82 14.86 -33.07
CA THR A 36 23.05 14.10 -33.30
C THR A 36 24.27 14.96 -32.98
N VAL A 37 25.30 14.33 -32.40
CA VAL A 37 26.61 14.97 -32.18
C VAL A 37 27.73 14.00 -32.49
N THR A 38 28.71 14.48 -33.25
CA THR A 38 29.96 13.75 -33.52
C THR A 38 31.07 14.36 -32.69
N PHE A 39 31.68 13.56 -31.82
CA PHE A 39 32.75 13.99 -30.92
C PHE A 39 33.76 12.86 -30.71
N GLY A 40 35.05 13.15 -30.85
CA GLY A 40 36.13 12.16 -30.65
C GLY A 40 36.07 10.94 -31.56
N GLY A 41 35.51 11.07 -32.77
CA GLY A 41 35.32 9.96 -33.72
C GLY A 41 34.07 9.11 -33.48
N CYS A 42 33.32 9.36 -32.41
CA CYS A 42 32.07 8.69 -32.09
C CYS A 42 30.85 9.55 -32.44
N THR A 43 29.77 8.92 -32.92
CA THR A 43 28.50 9.59 -33.21
C THR A 43 27.46 9.20 -32.16
N PHE A 44 26.86 10.18 -31.50
CA PHE A 44 25.85 10.00 -30.46
C PHE A 44 24.50 10.50 -30.97
N LEU A 45 23.44 9.71 -30.75
CA LEU A 45 22.06 10.05 -31.12
C LEU A 45 21.20 10.23 -29.87
N LEU A 46 20.39 11.28 -29.83
CA LEU A 46 19.49 11.57 -28.71
C LEU A 46 18.51 10.43 -28.43
N SER A 47 18.02 9.74 -29.47
CA SER A 47 17.11 8.59 -29.36
C SER A 47 17.70 7.37 -28.67
N HIS A 48 19.04 7.23 -28.63
CA HIS A 48 19.69 6.16 -27.89
C HIS A 48 19.59 6.35 -26.37
N PHE A 49 19.38 7.60 -25.93
CA PHE A 49 19.40 7.97 -24.51
C PHE A 49 18.01 8.32 -23.99
N GLU A 50 17.16 8.89 -24.83
CA GLU A 50 15.77 9.23 -24.50
C GLU A 50 14.81 8.30 -25.23
N SER A 51 14.44 7.20 -24.56
CA SER A 51 13.45 6.23 -25.06
C SER A 51 11.99 6.70 -24.94
N GLY A 52 11.76 7.93 -24.48
CA GLY A 52 10.44 8.57 -24.38
C GLY A 52 10.54 10.05 -24.04
N PRO A 53 9.41 10.80 -24.09
CA PRO A 53 9.40 12.23 -23.81
C PRO A 53 9.92 12.55 -22.40
N PRO A 54 10.69 13.64 -22.22
CA PRO A 54 11.32 13.97 -20.96
C PRO A 54 10.30 14.20 -19.84
N MET A 55 10.51 13.55 -18.69
CA MET A 55 9.62 13.64 -17.51
C MET A 55 9.77 14.96 -16.73
N HIS A 56 10.78 15.77 -17.04
CA HIS A 56 11.08 17.00 -16.29
C HIS A 56 10.41 18.21 -16.94
N ARG A 57 9.89 19.13 -16.13
CA ARG A 57 9.19 20.36 -16.58
C ARG A 57 10.04 21.24 -17.52
N HIS A 58 11.37 21.19 -17.37
CA HIS A 58 12.32 21.97 -18.16
C HIS A 58 13.51 21.09 -18.56
N PRO A 59 13.36 20.22 -19.56
CA PRO A 59 14.43 19.31 -19.96
C PRO A 59 15.58 20.03 -20.68
N GLY A 60 15.35 21.25 -21.17
CA GLY A 60 16.31 22.00 -22.00
C GLY A 60 16.23 21.60 -23.47
N ALA A 61 16.97 22.31 -24.32
CA ALA A 61 17.00 22.03 -25.75
C ALA A 61 17.63 20.66 -26.05
N PRO A 62 17.17 19.92 -27.08
CA PRO A 62 17.75 18.63 -27.51
C PRO A 62 19.28 18.65 -27.60
N ARG A 63 19.84 19.70 -28.19
CA ARG A 63 21.29 19.92 -28.33
C ARG A 63 22.04 19.90 -26.99
N GLU A 64 21.51 20.60 -26.00
CA GLU A 64 22.17 20.72 -24.69
C GLU A 64 22.08 19.43 -23.89
N ARG A 65 20.96 18.70 -24.00
CA ARG A 65 20.79 17.39 -23.38
C ARG A 65 21.75 16.36 -23.95
N LEU A 66 21.93 16.36 -25.27
CA LEU A 66 22.87 15.48 -25.94
C LEU A 66 24.32 15.83 -25.57
N ALA A 67 24.68 17.12 -25.55
CA ALA A 67 26.00 17.57 -25.11
C ALA A 67 26.30 17.17 -23.66
N LEU A 68 25.32 17.32 -22.75
CA LEU A 68 25.42 16.90 -21.36
C LEU A 68 25.64 15.38 -21.24
N HIS A 69 24.93 14.59 -22.05
CA HIS A 69 25.13 13.14 -22.08
C HIS A 69 26.58 12.78 -22.44
N VAL A 70 27.15 13.41 -23.47
CA VAL A 70 28.55 13.20 -23.87
C VAL A 70 29.50 13.57 -22.73
N LEU A 71 29.28 14.70 -22.06
CA LEU A 71 30.09 15.11 -20.90
C LEU A 71 30.04 14.08 -19.76
N HIS A 72 28.88 13.49 -19.47
CA HIS A 72 28.74 12.41 -18.49
C HIS A 72 29.51 11.15 -18.89
N THR A 73 29.47 10.76 -20.17
CA THR A 73 30.24 9.60 -20.66
C THR A 73 31.75 9.83 -20.58
N CYS A 74 32.20 11.08 -20.60
CA CYS A 74 33.59 11.46 -20.37
C CYS A 74 33.99 11.54 -18.89
N HIS A 75 33.09 11.21 -17.94
CA HIS A 75 33.30 11.27 -16.49
C HIS A 75 33.73 12.65 -15.95
N LEU A 76 33.31 13.72 -16.62
CA LEU A 76 33.73 15.09 -16.29
C LEU A 76 32.75 15.85 -15.39
N VAL A 77 31.68 15.20 -14.97
CA VAL A 77 30.77 15.74 -13.95
C VAL A 77 31.02 14.97 -12.66
N PRO A 78 31.99 15.39 -11.83
CA PRO A 78 32.22 14.76 -10.53
C PRO A 78 31.00 14.95 -9.63
N GLU A 79 30.69 13.95 -8.81
CA GLU A 79 29.73 14.13 -7.72
C GLU A 79 30.29 15.18 -6.75
N HIS A 80 29.59 16.32 -6.62
CA HIS A 80 30.05 17.51 -5.89
C HIS A 80 30.00 17.33 -4.36
N LEU A 81 30.40 16.18 -3.80
CA LEU A 81 30.47 15.98 -2.35
C LEU A 81 31.90 16.20 -1.86
N GLU A 82 32.17 17.41 -1.37
CA GLU A 82 33.46 17.72 -0.74
C GLU A 82 33.37 17.39 0.76
N THR A 83 34.35 16.65 1.27
CA THR A 83 34.48 16.35 2.70
C THR A 83 35.72 17.05 3.24
N ARG A 84 35.55 17.99 4.17
CA ARG A 84 36.65 18.71 4.83
C ARG A 84 36.75 18.27 6.29
N THR A 85 37.96 17.96 6.73
CA THR A 85 38.25 17.67 8.14
C THR A 85 38.22 18.96 8.96
N LEU A 86 37.63 18.89 10.16
CA LEU A 86 37.61 19.99 11.11
C LEU A 86 38.77 19.83 12.10
N TYR A 87 39.49 20.92 12.31
CA TYR A 87 40.57 21.02 13.29
C TYR A 87 40.21 22.12 14.29
N SER A 88 40.46 21.88 15.58
CA SER A 88 40.39 22.94 16.59
C SER A 88 41.70 23.70 16.64
N SER A 89 41.63 25.00 16.89
CA SER A 89 42.79 25.86 17.15
C SER A 89 43.60 25.39 18.37
N THR A 90 42.99 24.68 19.32
CA THR A 90 43.67 24.14 20.49
C THR A 90 44.46 22.87 20.20
N GLN A 91 44.09 22.11 19.17
CA GLN A 91 44.74 20.85 18.77
C GLN A 91 44.70 20.69 17.24
N PRO A 92 45.50 21.48 16.50
CA PRO A 92 45.45 21.50 15.04
C PRO A 92 45.93 20.20 14.38
N GLY A 93 46.60 19.31 15.11
CA GLY A 93 47.04 17.99 14.63
C GLY A 93 46.01 16.88 14.79
N LEU A 94 44.89 17.11 15.49
CA LEU A 94 43.87 16.10 15.75
C LEU A 94 42.58 16.44 15.01
N GLU A 95 42.11 15.51 14.18
CA GLU A 95 40.82 15.63 13.51
C GLU A 95 39.67 15.52 14.52
N GLN A 96 38.76 16.49 14.53
CA GLN A 96 37.65 16.55 15.49
C GLN A 96 36.27 16.39 14.82
N GLY A 97 36.26 15.92 13.58
CA GLY A 97 35.07 15.68 12.79
C GLY A 97 35.28 16.02 11.32
N LYS A 98 34.24 15.81 10.52
CA LYS A 98 34.24 16.11 9.08
C LYS A 98 32.97 16.87 8.73
N VAL A 99 33.10 17.88 7.87
CA VAL A 99 31.98 18.54 7.20
C VAL A 99 31.86 18.01 5.79
N GLN A 100 30.68 17.52 5.45
CA GLN A 100 30.32 17.17 4.08
C GLN A 100 29.50 18.30 3.48
N MET A 101 29.92 18.81 2.33
CA MET A 101 29.32 19.97 1.68
C MET A 101 29.20 19.76 0.18
N TRP A 102 28.15 20.34 -0.41
CA TRP A 102 28.04 20.48 -1.85
C TRP A 102 28.64 21.81 -2.29
N VAL A 103 29.71 21.76 -3.08
CA VAL A 103 30.45 22.96 -3.52
C VAL A 103 30.44 23.02 -5.04
N ASP A 104 29.90 24.11 -5.56
CA ASP A 104 30.03 24.50 -6.96
C ASP A 104 31.12 25.58 -7.06
N ILE A 105 32.19 25.30 -7.80
CA ILE A 105 33.33 26.22 -7.98
C ILE A 105 33.28 26.78 -9.41
N PHE A 106 33.23 28.11 -9.52
CA PHE A 106 33.09 28.81 -10.79
C PHE A 106 34.29 29.71 -11.10
N PRO A 107 34.85 29.67 -12.33
CA PRO A 107 35.93 30.57 -12.73
C PRO A 107 35.48 32.04 -12.78
N ALA A 108 36.22 32.94 -12.13
CA ALA A 108 35.88 34.36 -12.09
C ALA A 108 35.90 35.04 -13.47
N ASN A 109 36.68 34.51 -14.42
CA ASN A 109 36.79 35.04 -15.78
C ASN A 109 35.57 34.78 -16.67
N LEU A 110 34.67 33.87 -16.28
CA LEU A 110 33.46 33.54 -17.03
C LEU A 110 32.24 34.36 -16.59
N GLY A 111 32.43 35.31 -15.67
CA GLY A 111 31.40 36.18 -15.13
C GLY A 111 30.97 35.78 -13.72
N PRO A 112 29.95 36.45 -13.15
CA PRO A 112 29.40 36.06 -11.87
C PRO A 112 28.72 34.68 -11.96
N PRO A 113 28.72 33.88 -10.87
CA PRO A 113 27.96 32.64 -10.83
C PRO A 113 26.45 32.92 -10.91
N GLY A 114 25.69 31.87 -11.24
CA GLY A 114 24.23 31.94 -11.23
C GLY A 114 23.65 32.22 -9.83
N PRO A 115 22.33 32.45 -9.72
CA PRO A 115 21.70 32.66 -8.42
C PRO A 115 21.91 31.45 -7.49
N PRO A 116 22.04 31.67 -6.17
CA PRO A 116 22.28 30.60 -5.21
C PRO A 116 21.17 29.55 -5.27
N LEU A 117 21.55 28.30 -5.08
CA LEU A 117 20.60 27.20 -5.07
C LEU A 117 19.81 27.24 -3.76
N ASP A 118 18.49 27.25 -3.90
CA ASP A 118 17.61 26.95 -2.78
C ASP A 118 17.72 25.46 -2.44
N ILE A 119 18.48 25.17 -1.38
CA ILE A 119 18.68 23.83 -0.80
C ILE A 119 17.67 23.50 0.29
N THR A 120 16.67 24.36 0.52
CA THR A 120 15.65 24.13 1.53
C THR A 120 15.01 22.75 1.29
N PRO A 121 14.94 21.88 2.32
CA PRO A 121 14.31 20.57 2.20
C PRO A 121 12.91 20.75 1.62
N ARG A 122 12.62 20.00 0.55
CA ARG A 122 11.31 20.10 -0.08
C ARG A 122 10.26 19.63 0.90
N GLN A 123 9.43 20.57 1.32
CA GLN A 123 8.35 20.23 2.22
C GLN A 123 7.25 19.50 1.43
N PRO A 124 6.62 18.48 2.05
CA PRO A 124 5.33 18.00 1.58
C PRO A 124 4.33 19.17 1.60
N GLN A 125 3.33 19.17 0.69
CA GLN A 125 2.35 20.25 0.52
C GLN A 125 1.45 20.54 1.76
N ARG A 126 1.74 19.99 2.93
CA ARG A 126 0.92 20.08 4.15
C ARG A 126 0.77 21.51 4.69
N GLY A 127 1.72 22.41 4.45
CA GLY A 127 1.73 23.78 5.00
C GLY A 127 1.67 24.93 3.99
N ALA A 128 1.62 24.65 2.68
CA ALA A 128 1.72 25.71 1.68
C ALA A 128 0.39 26.50 1.55
N PRO A 129 0.44 27.85 1.47
CA PRO A 129 -0.75 28.67 1.29
C PRO A 129 -1.52 28.29 0.02
N ARG A 130 -2.84 28.56 0.00
CA ARG A 130 -3.78 28.06 -1.03
C ARG A 130 -3.33 28.28 -2.48
N TRP A 131 -2.57 29.33 -2.76
CA TRP A 131 -2.07 29.70 -4.08
C TRP A 131 -0.82 28.91 -4.54
N GLU A 132 -0.16 28.19 -3.63
CA GLU A 132 1.06 27.42 -3.91
C GLU A 132 0.78 25.91 -4.02
N ARG A 133 -0.48 25.50 -3.83
CA ARG A 133 -0.98 24.12 -4.05
C ARG A 133 -0.84 23.63 -5.50
N ASP A 134 -0.65 24.54 -6.46
CA ASP A 134 -0.48 24.20 -7.88
C ASP A 134 0.99 23.93 -8.28
N VAL A 135 1.91 23.83 -7.32
CA VAL A 135 3.33 23.52 -7.60
C VAL A 135 3.54 21.99 -7.76
N PRO A 136 4.17 21.49 -8.86
CA PRO A 136 4.15 20.07 -9.22
C PRO A 136 5.25 19.21 -8.57
N CYS A 137 5.86 19.68 -7.48
CA CYS A 137 7.10 19.08 -6.95
C CYS A 137 6.86 17.96 -5.90
N GLY A 138 5.64 17.80 -5.42
CA GLY A 138 5.19 16.74 -4.53
C GLY A 138 3.66 16.71 -4.50
N GLY A 139 3.05 15.54 -4.68
CA GLY A 139 1.60 15.41 -4.81
C GLY A 139 1.04 14.44 -3.78
N ARG A 140 -0.20 14.68 -3.35
CA ARG A 140 -1.01 13.65 -2.71
C ARG A 140 -1.48 12.67 -3.77
N TYR A 141 -1.24 11.40 -3.53
CA TYR A 141 -1.68 10.29 -4.37
C TYR A 141 -2.58 9.37 -3.55
N GLU A 142 -3.42 8.64 -4.27
CA GLU A 142 -4.21 7.56 -3.72
C GLU A 142 -3.87 6.28 -4.49
N LEU A 143 -3.34 5.28 -3.78
CA LEU A 143 -3.17 3.94 -4.32
C LEU A 143 -4.43 3.15 -4.02
N ARG A 144 -5.09 2.67 -5.08
CA ARG A 144 -6.18 1.69 -5.00
C ARG A 144 -5.61 0.33 -5.35
N CYS A 145 -5.81 -0.63 -4.48
CA CYS A 145 -5.43 -2.02 -4.69
C CYS A 145 -6.68 -2.88 -4.54
N VAL A 146 -7.16 -3.47 -5.63
CA VAL A 146 -8.25 -4.45 -5.58
C VAL A 146 -7.64 -5.84 -5.47
N VAL A 147 -7.94 -6.54 -4.38
CA VAL A 147 -7.63 -7.95 -4.16
C VAL A 147 -8.79 -8.77 -4.70
N TRP A 148 -8.56 -9.47 -5.81
CA TRP A 148 -9.57 -10.33 -6.41
C TRP A 148 -9.65 -11.68 -5.71
N GLY A 149 -8.49 -12.29 -5.48
CA GLY A 149 -8.40 -13.63 -4.91
C GLY A 149 -6.96 -14.13 -4.78
N THR A 150 -6.84 -15.34 -4.23
CA THR A 150 -5.59 -16.09 -4.18
C THR A 150 -5.69 -17.37 -4.99
N ARG A 151 -4.54 -17.96 -5.32
CA ARG A 151 -4.43 -19.27 -5.95
C ARG A 151 -3.18 -20.00 -5.49
N ASP A 152 -3.26 -21.32 -5.39
CA ASP A 152 -2.17 -22.21 -5.00
C ASP A 152 -1.50 -21.81 -3.66
N VAL A 153 -2.30 -21.30 -2.71
CA VAL A 153 -1.81 -20.96 -1.36
C VAL A 153 -1.61 -22.23 -0.53
N ASP A 154 -0.52 -22.28 0.24
CA ASP A 154 -0.28 -23.40 1.15
C ASP A 154 -1.38 -23.52 2.20
N LEU A 155 -1.96 -24.71 2.33
CA LEU A 155 -3.05 -24.99 3.26
C LEU A 155 -2.49 -25.49 4.60
N GLN A 156 -2.99 -25.00 5.74
CA GLN A 156 -2.55 -25.44 7.07
C GLN A 156 -3.57 -26.35 7.76
N ASP A 157 -4.87 -26.06 7.65
CA ASP A 157 -5.90 -26.82 8.37
C ASP A 157 -6.25 -28.17 7.73
N THR A 158 -6.80 -29.06 8.55
CA THR A 158 -7.42 -30.32 8.13
C THR A 158 -8.87 -30.35 8.57
N SER A 159 -9.78 -30.51 7.62
CA SER A 159 -11.21 -30.64 7.88
C SER A 159 -11.58 -31.90 8.66
N VAL A 160 -12.78 -31.90 9.24
CA VAL A 160 -13.37 -33.08 9.91
C VAL A 160 -13.43 -34.31 8.98
N THR A 161 -13.48 -34.08 7.66
CA THR A 161 -13.47 -35.12 6.61
C THR A 161 -12.06 -35.56 6.18
N GLY A 162 -11.01 -35.05 6.82
CA GLY A 162 -9.60 -35.35 6.51
C GLY A 162 -9.02 -34.62 5.29
N GLN A 163 -9.78 -33.75 4.64
CA GLN A 163 -9.30 -32.91 3.52
C GLN A 163 -8.60 -31.66 4.07
N ARG A 164 -7.46 -31.26 3.48
CA ARG A 164 -6.77 -30.01 3.83
C ARG A 164 -7.60 -28.80 3.39
N MET A 165 -7.69 -27.78 4.24
CA MET A 165 -8.34 -26.51 3.95
C MET A 165 -7.65 -25.36 4.70
N SER A 166 -8.01 -24.11 4.43
CA SER A 166 -7.60 -22.93 5.21
C SER A 166 -8.68 -21.85 5.14
N ASP A 167 -8.79 -21.04 6.19
CA ASP A 167 -9.68 -19.88 6.32
C ASP A 167 -8.89 -18.60 5.95
N ILE A 168 -8.70 -18.36 4.65
CA ILE A 168 -7.73 -17.38 4.15
C ILE A 168 -8.25 -15.94 4.23
N TYR A 169 -7.41 -15.01 4.67
CA TYR A 169 -7.62 -13.57 4.50
C TYR A 169 -6.32 -12.83 4.12
N VAL A 170 -6.45 -11.63 3.57
CA VAL A 170 -5.32 -10.81 3.12
C VAL A 170 -5.29 -9.49 3.88
N THR A 171 -4.11 -9.11 4.36
CA THR A 171 -3.86 -7.80 4.97
C THR A 171 -2.89 -6.99 4.12
N GLY A 172 -3.06 -5.67 4.08
CA GLY A 172 -2.25 -4.80 3.23
C GLY A 172 -2.01 -3.42 3.81
N TRP A 173 -0.81 -2.88 3.58
CA TRP A 173 -0.44 -1.51 3.95
C TRP A 173 0.72 -0.99 3.07
N LEU A 174 0.93 0.32 3.11
CA LEU A 174 2.13 0.95 2.54
C LEU A 174 3.23 1.02 3.60
N ASP A 175 4.47 0.75 3.22
CA ASP A 175 5.64 0.80 4.10
C ASP A 175 5.76 2.19 4.77
N GLY A 176 5.92 2.18 6.09
CA GLY A 176 5.86 3.35 6.97
C GLY A 176 4.47 3.93 7.27
N LEU A 177 3.39 3.39 6.69
CA LEU A 177 1.99 3.73 7.00
C LEU A 177 1.25 2.52 7.61
N GLU A 178 1.86 1.85 8.58
CA GLU A 178 1.31 0.66 9.23
C GLU A 178 -0.03 0.93 9.94
N GLU A 179 -0.25 2.15 10.43
CA GLU A 179 -1.52 2.58 11.02
C GLU A 179 -2.69 2.52 10.01
N GLN A 180 -2.41 2.63 8.70
CA GLN A 180 -3.42 2.53 7.65
C GLN A 180 -3.66 1.10 7.17
N ARG A 181 -3.18 0.09 7.92
CA ARG A 181 -3.35 -1.34 7.59
C ARG A 181 -4.82 -1.69 7.40
N GLN A 182 -5.10 -2.36 6.29
CA GLN A 182 -6.43 -2.83 5.91
C GLN A 182 -6.44 -4.35 5.78
N ARG A 183 -7.60 -4.97 5.99
CA ARG A 183 -7.80 -6.41 5.85
C ARG A 183 -9.04 -6.71 4.99
N THR A 184 -9.01 -7.81 4.26
CA THR A 184 -10.18 -8.33 3.54
C THR A 184 -11.15 -9.02 4.51
N ASP A 185 -12.29 -9.49 3.97
CA ASP A 185 -13.07 -10.51 4.65
C ASP A 185 -12.38 -11.88 4.57
N VAL A 186 -12.81 -12.82 5.42
CA VAL A 186 -12.26 -14.18 5.48
C VAL A 186 -12.97 -15.07 4.46
N HIS A 187 -12.19 -15.82 3.69
CA HIS A 187 -12.69 -16.89 2.84
C HIS A 187 -12.58 -18.22 3.58
N TYR A 188 -13.70 -18.67 4.15
CA TYR A 188 -13.73 -19.90 4.91
C TYR A 188 -13.62 -21.15 4.04
N ARG A 189 -12.87 -22.15 4.50
CA ARG A 189 -12.77 -23.50 3.94
C ARG A 189 -12.26 -23.55 2.50
N SER A 190 -11.20 -22.82 2.19
CA SER A 190 -10.52 -22.95 0.90
C SER A 190 -9.87 -24.33 0.77
N LEU A 191 -10.29 -25.14 -0.20
CA LEU A 191 -9.82 -26.53 -0.37
C LEU A 191 -8.53 -26.68 -1.19
N HIS A 192 -8.17 -25.67 -2.00
CA HIS A 192 -7.04 -25.72 -2.95
C HIS A 192 -6.13 -24.48 -2.84
N GLY A 193 -6.28 -23.70 -1.77
CA GLY A 193 -5.62 -22.40 -1.62
C GLY A 193 -6.20 -21.30 -2.52
N ASP A 194 -7.32 -21.60 -3.19
CA ASP A 194 -8.10 -20.68 -4.00
C ASP A 194 -9.05 -19.89 -3.10
N SER A 195 -8.99 -18.57 -3.20
CA SER A 195 -9.90 -17.68 -2.47
C SER A 195 -10.41 -16.57 -3.39
N SER A 196 -11.57 -16.02 -3.04
CA SER A 196 -12.17 -14.89 -3.75
C SER A 196 -12.71 -13.88 -2.76
N PHE A 197 -12.29 -12.63 -2.93
CA PHE A 197 -12.55 -11.51 -2.03
C PHE A 197 -13.33 -10.37 -2.70
N ASN A 198 -12.92 -9.98 -3.91
CA ASN A 198 -13.39 -8.76 -4.58
C ASN A 198 -13.36 -7.54 -3.63
N TRP A 199 -12.18 -7.25 -3.07
CA TRP A 199 -12.02 -6.30 -1.98
C TRP A 199 -11.05 -5.17 -2.35
N ARG A 200 -11.44 -3.92 -2.15
CA ARG A 200 -10.60 -2.75 -2.46
C ARG A 200 -9.92 -2.18 -1.22
N PHE A 201 -8.60 -2.08 -1.28
CA PHE A 201 -7.82 -1.24 -0.37
C PHE A 201 -7.61 0.14 -0.99
N VAL A 202 -7.73 1.18 -0.15
CA VAL A 202 -7.54 2.58 -0.55
C VAL A 202 -6.51 3.20 0.39
N PHE A 203 -5.37 3.61 -0.15
CA PHE A 203 -4.25 4.16 0.61
C PHE A 203 -3.91 5.58 0.12
N PRO A 204 -4.29 6.63 0.87
CA PRO A 204 -3.83 7.98 0.61
C PRO A 204 -2.39 8.18 1.14
N PHE A 205 -1.49 8.70 0.30
CA PHE A 205 -0.09 8.96 0.68
C PHE A 205 0.50 10.16 -0.05
N GLU A 206 1.62 10.68 0.45
CA GLU A 206 2.35 11.81 -0.14
C GLU A 206 3.62 11.32 -0.84
N TYR A 207 3.84 11.77 -2.08
CA TYR A 207 4.95 11.32 -2.91
C TYR A 207 5.72 12.48 -3.53
N LEU A 208 7.05 12.45 -3.38
CA LEU A 208 7.98 13.37 -4.02
C LEU A 208 8.52 12.74 -5.30
N ALA A 209 7.98 13.16 -6.45
CA ALA A 209 8.36 12.61 -7.76
C ALA A 209 9.85 12.81 -8.11
N ALA A 210 10.47 13.88 -7.61
CA ALA A 210 11.88 14.18 -7.88
C ALA A 210 12.84 13.24 -7.15
N GLU A 211 12.50 12.85 -5.91
CA GLU A 211 13.32 11.95 -5.09
C GLU A 211 12.86 10.49 -5.20
N ARG A 212 11.70 10.27 -5.82
CA ARG A 212 11.03 8.97 -5.97
C ARG A 212 10.67 8.28 -4.65
N CYS A 213 10.44 9.07 -3.61
CA CYS A 213 10.14 8.59 -2.25
C CYS A 213 8.77 9.08 -1.77
N CYS A 214 8.14 8.26 -0.94
CA CYS A 214 7.05 8.66 -0.06
C CYS A 214 7.58 9.54 1.08
N VAL A 215 6.75 10.49 1.49
CA VAL A 215 7.03 11.39 2.61
C VAL A 215 6.03 11.09 3.71
N LEU A 216 6.55 10.70 4.87
CA LEU A 216 5.75 10.27 6.00
C LEU A 216 6.05 11.15 7.20
N PRO A 217 5.03 11.72 7.86
CA PRO A 217 5.23 12.40 9.13
C PRO A 217 5.53 11.34 10.19
N ARG A 218 6.68 11.45 10.84
CA ARG A 218 7.09 10.61 11.95
C ARG A 218 7.22 11.48 13.19
N LYS A 219 6.67 11.02 14.31
CA LYS A 219 6.98 11.58 15.62
C LYS A 219 8.06 10.69 16.23
N GLU A 220 9.15 11.29 16.71
CA GLU A 220 10.22 10.51 17.35
C GLU A 220 9.76 9.90 18.67
N HIS A 221 8.90 10.63 19.39
CA HIS A 221 8.20 10.14 20.58
C HIS A 221 6.74 10.60 20.53
N PHE A 222 5.85 9.90 21.23
CA PHE A 222 4.44 10.29 21.32
C PHE A 222 4.25 11.74 21.80
N TRP A 223 5.21 12.26 22.57
CA TRP A 223 5.24 13.61 23.14
C TRP A 223 6.14 14.61 22.40
N SER A 224 6.82 14.22 21.32
CA SER A 224 7.64 15.16 20.54
C SER A 224 6.72 16.11 19.77
N LEU A 225 6.87 17.42 20.01
CA LEU A 225 6.15 18.47 19.27
C LEU A 225 6.64 18.59 17.82
N ASP A 226 7.90 18.27 17.57
CA ASP A 226 8.51 18.33 16.25
C ASP A 226 8.17 17.08 15.42
N GLU A 227 7.45 17.25 14.31
CA GLU A 227 7.21 16.20 13.32
C GLU A 227 8.47 16.06 12.44
N THR A 228 9.21 14.95 12.61
CA THR A 228 10.30 14.61 11.69
C THR A 228 9.73 13.99 10.42
N VAL A 229 10.37 14.25 9.29
CA VAL A 229 9.91 13.75 7.98
C VAL A 229 10.74 12.54 7.60
N GLN A 230 10.11 11.36 7.56
CA GLN A 230 10.76 10.14 7.09
C GLN A 230 10.50 9.96 5.59
N LYS A 231 11.56 9.68 4.82
CA LYS A 231 11.49 9.40 3.39
C LYS A 231 11.74 7.92 3.16
N LEU A 232 10.76 7.24 2.57
CA LEU A 232 10.83 5.80 2.26
C LEU A 232 10.44 5.54 0.81
N PRO A 233 10.95 4.47 0.17
CA PRO A 233 10.45 4.06 -1.13
C PRO A 233 8.96 3.68 -1.03
N PRO A 234 8.13 3.98 -2.04
CA PRO A 234 6.73 3.58 -2.06
C PRO A 234 6.63 2.05 -2.22
N LYS A 235 6.47 1.32 -1.11
CA LYS A 235 6.36 -0.15 -1.11
C LYS A 235 5.00 -0.57 -0.56
N LEU A 236 4.22 -1.30 -1.35
CA LEU A 236 2.99 -1.97 -0.93
C LEU A 236 3.34 -3.35 -0.39
N ILE A 237 2.94 -3.63 0.85
CA ILE A 237 3.14 -4.92 1.50
C ILE A 237 1.76 -5.57 1.65
N LEU A 238 1.63 -6.79 1.13
CA LEU A 238 0.45 -7.62 1.25
C LEU A 238 0.84 -8.93 1.93
N GLN A 239 0.11 -9.33 2.96
CA GLN A 239 0.33 -10.58 3.67
C GLN A 239 -0.93 -11.45 3.62
N VAL A 240 -0.74 -12.73 3.36
CA VAL A 240 -1.77 -13.77 3.36
C VAL A 240 -1.68 -14.53 4.68
N TRP A 241 -2.82 -14.74 5.31
CA TRP A 241 -2.94 -15.34 6.64
C TRP A 241 -4.04 -16.40 6.66
N ASP A 242 -3.89 -17.39 7.52
CA ASP A 242 -4.94 -18.35 7.90
C ASP A 242 -5.64 -17.85 9.16
N ASN A 243 -6.96 -17.72 9.13
CA ASN A 243 -7.74 -17.25 10.27
C ASN A 243 -8.09 -18.42 11.19
N ASP A 244 -7.31 -18.56 12.26
CA ASP A 244 -7.56 -19.56 13.29
C ASP A 244 -8.56 -19.07 14.32
N LYS A 245 -9.48 -19.94 14.75
CA LYS A 245 -10.51 -19.57 15.74
C LYS A 245 -10.05 -19.69 17.19
N PHE A 246 -9.06 -20.53 17.45
CA PHE A 246 -8.63 -20.92 18.81
C PHE A 246 -7.12 -20.76 19.04
N SER A 247 -6.36 -20.38 18.01
CA SER A 247 -4.92 -20.15 18.01
C SER A 247 -4.61 -18.78 17.39
N ALA A 248 -3.34 -18.39 17.42
CA ALA A 248 -2.88 -17.23 16.64
C ALA A 248 -2.90 -17.59 15.15
N ASP A 249 -3.33 -16.64 14.32
CA ASP A 249 -3.39 -16.80 12.86
C ASP A 249 -2.04 -17.19 12.27
N ASP A 250 -2.04 -18.18 11.38
CA ASP A 250 -0.83 -18.67 10.72
C ASP A 250 -0.45 -17.81 9.51
N PHE A 251 0.83 -17.48 9.41
CA PHE A 251 1.36 -16.70 8.29
C PHE A 251 1.55 -17.60 7.06
N LEU A 252 0.84 -17.28 5.98
CA LEU A 252 0.87 -18.04 4.72
C LEU A 252 1.77 -17.39 3.66
N GLY A 253 2.09 -16.11 3.76
CA GLY A 253 3.03 -15.50 2.80
C GLY A 253 2.97 -13.99 2.71
N VAL A 254 4.02 -13.43 2.13
CA VAL A 254 4.15 -11.98 1.89
C VAL A 254 4.44 -11.69 0.44
N LEU A 255 3.82 -10.62 -0.07
CA LEU A 255 4.08 -10.01 -1.34
C LEU A 255 4.47 -8.55 -1.10
N GLU A 256 5.70 -8.21 -1.51
CA GLU A 256 6.22 -6.84 -1.44
C GLU A 256 6.37 -6.25 -2.84
N LEU A 257 5.72 -5.12 -3.07
CA LEU A 257 5.66 -4.45 -4.36
C LEU A 257 6.16 -3.01 -4.25
N GLU A 258 7.36 -2.74 -4.76
CA GLU A 258 7.88 -1.38 -4.88
C GLU A 258 7.22 -0.67 -6.08
N LEU A 259 6.38 0.33 -5.84
CA LEU A 259 5.58 1.01 -6.87
C LEU A 259 6.43 1.69 -7.96
N THR A 260 7.67 2.05 -7.64
CA THR A 260 8.65 2.63 -8.57
C THR A 260 9.27 1.62 -9.51
N ARG A 261 9.34 0.34 -9.12
CA ARG A 261 10.04 -0.74 -9.85
C ARG A 261 9.25 -2.06 -9.78
N LEU A 262 7.99 -2.02 -10.18
CA LEU A 262 7.11 -3.19 -10.15
C LEU A 262 7.57 -4.24 -11.16
N PRO A 263 7.61 -5.53 -10.76
CA PRO A 263 7.72 -6.62 -11.73
C PRO A 263 6.43 -6.72 -12.54
N GLN A 264 6.56 -7.09 -13.82
CA GLN A 264 5.41 -7.27 -14.71
C GLN A 264 4.49 -8.38 -14.18
N PRO A 265 3.18 -8.10 -13.95
CA PRO A 265 2.24 -9.13 -13.53
C PRO A 265 2.03 -10.20 -14.60
N SER A 266 1.82 -11.43 -14.16
CA SER A 266 1.41 -12.52 -15.05
C SER A 266 -0.08 -12.45 -15.33
N GLN A 267 -0.52 -12.65 -16.57
CA GLN A 267 -1.95 -12.64 -16.89
C GLN A 267 -2.66 -13.92 -16.42
N ARG A 268 -1.92 -15.02 -16.36
CA ARG A 268 -2.41 -16.32 -15.92
C ARG A 268 -1.67 -16.77 -14.66
N PRO A 269 -2.34 -17.49 -13.75
CA PRO A 269 -1.70 -17.98 -12.53
C PRO A 269 -0.63 -19.03 -12.82
N GLN A 270 -0.71 -19.77 -13.93
CA GLN A 270 0.30 -20.77 -14.31
C GLN A 270 1.64 -20.14 -14.69
N ASP A 271 1.61 -18.93 -15.27
CA ASP A 271 2.81 -18.21 -15.72
C ASP A 271 3.50 -17.45 -14.57
N CYS A 272 2.84 -17.37 -13.41
CA CYS A 272 3.31 -16.64 -12.23
C CYS A 272 4.33 -17.47 -11.44
N THR A 273 5.61 -17.33 -11.75
CA THR A 273 6.73 -18.02 -11.09
C THR A 273 7.72 -17.04 -10.45
N LEU A 274 8.44 -17.48 -9.40
CA LEU A 274 9.44 -16.64 -8.71
C LEU A 274 10.67 -16.33 -9.57
N LYS A 275 11.09 -17.30 -10.41
CA LYS A 275 12.14 -17.09 -11.40
C LYS A 275 11.47 -16.77 -12.73
N PRO A 276 11.84 -15.68 -13.41
CA PRO A 276 11.38 -15.41 -14.76
C PRO A 276 11.78 -16.57 -15.66
N ARG A 277 10.89 -16.96 -16.59
CA ARG A 277 11.29 -17.90 -17.64
C ARG A 277 12.40 -17.24 -18.46
N ALA A 278 13.59 -17.84 -18.50
CA ALA A 278 14.65 -17.36 -19.37
C ALA A 278 14.11 -17.32 -20.79
N SER A 279 14.11 -16.14 -21.41
CA SER A 279 13.79 -16.04 -22.83
C SER A 279 14.82 -16.89 -23.61
N SER A 280 14.39 -17.56 -24.68
CA SER A 280 15.24 -18.41 -25.53
C SER A 280 16.41 -17.66 -26.22
N TRP A 281 16.53 -16.35 -25.99
CA TRP A 281 17.50 -15.45 -26.60
C TRP A 281 18.56 -15.07 -25.55
N SER A 282 19.18 -16.09 -24.95
CA SER A 282 20.14 -15.97 -23.85
C SER A 282 21.56 -15.56 -24.30
N TRP A 283 21.77 -15.33 -25.60
CA TRP A 283 23.11 -15.06 -26.17
C TRP A 283 23.55 -13.59 -26.05
N TRP A 284 22.68 -12.70 -25.57
CA TRP A 284 22.97 -11.28 -25.34
C TRP A 284 22.73 -10.90 -23.87
N GLY A 285 23.47 -11.52 -22.93
CA GLY A 285 23.60 -11.05 -21.53
C GLY A 285 22.32 -10.46 -20.91
N ALA A 286 21.21 -11.20 -21.00
CA ALA A 286 19.88 -10.63 -20.75
C ALA A 286 19.76 -10.13 -19.31
N ARG A 287 19.60 -8.80 -19.20
CA ARG A 287 19.16 -8.11 -17.98
C ARG A 287 17.89 -8.78 -17.46
N GLY A 288 17.71 -8.73 -16.13
CA GLY A 288 16.57 -9.32 -15.43
C GLY A 288 15.20 -8.89 -15.98
N PRO A 289 14.10 -9.41 -15.38
CA PRO A 289 12.75 -9.21 -15.90
C PRO A 289 12.44 -7.71 -16.05
N PRO A 290 11.69 -7.30 -17.08
CA PRO A 290 11.37 -5.89 -17.29
C PRO A 290 10.56 -5.36 -16.09
N HIS A 291 11.12 -4.38 -15.39
CA HIS A 291 10.43 -3.63 -14.34
C HIS A 291 9.81 -2.37 -14.93
N PHE A 292 8.66 -1.97 -14.41
CA PHE A 292 8.00 -0.71 -14.78
C PHE A 292 7.59 0.09 -13.54
N SER A 293 7.32 1.38 -13.72
CA SER A 293 6.88 2.25 -12.64
C SER A 293 5.38 2.48 -12.72
N LEU A 294 4.66 2.28 -11.61
CA LEU A 294 3.22 2.57 -11.53
C LEU A 294 2.93 4.07 -11.71
N PHE A 295 3.91 4.94 -11.45
CA PHE A 295 3.80 6.38 -11.69
C PHE A 295 3.85 6.74 -13.18
N ARG A 296 4.42 5.85 -14.03
CA ARG A 296 4.39 5.98 -15.50
C ARG A 296 3.16 5.29 -16.07
N GLN A 297 2.92 4.06 -15.62
CA GLN A 297 1.76 3.27 -15.99
C GLN A 297 0.81 3.21 -14.80
N LYS A 298 -0.18 4.11 -14.77
CA LYS A 298 -1.08 4.30 -13.61
C LYS A 298 -1.88 3.07 -13.20
N GLN A 299 -1.97 2.04 -14.04
CA GLN A 299 -2.75 0.83 -13.78
C GLN A 299 -1.97 -0.44 -14.11
N ALA A 300 -2.08 -1.44 -13.25
CA ALA A 300 -1.51 -2.77 -13.46
C ALA A 300 -2.42 -3.84 -12.88
N ARG A 301 -2.73 -4.88 -13.66
CA ARG A 301 -3.55 -6.02 -13.22
C ARG A 301 -2.90 -7.34 -13.60
N GLY A 302 -2.98 -8.30 -12.69
CA GLY A 302 -2.66 -9.70 -12.93
C GLY A 302 -2.23 -10.41 -11.65
N TRP A 303 -1.41 -11.44 -11.81
CA TRP A 303 -0.96 -12.34 -10.76
C TRP A 303 0.46 -12.00 -10.32
N TRP A 304 0.65 -11.95 -9.00
CA TRP A 304 1.96 -11.79 -8.36
C TRP A 304 2.25 -12.95 -7.40
N PRO A 305 3.51 -13.43 -7.35
CA PRO A 305 3.89 -14.54 -6.49
C PRO A 305 4.10 -14.08 -5.04
N CYS A 306 3.50 -14.77 -4.09
CA CYS A 306 3.72 -14.59 -2.66
C CYS A 306 4.87 -15.50 -2.20
N THR A 307 5.70 -14.97 -1.30
CA THR A 307 6.85 -15.70 -0.76
C THR A 307 6.78 -15.88 0.74
N VAL A 308 7.31 -16.99 1.21
CA VAL A 308 7.63 -17.23 2.62
C VAL A 308 9.14 -17.41 2.74
N GLN A 309 9.73 -16.91 3.83
CA GLN A 309 11.11 -17.21 4.17
C GLN A 309 11.16 -18.50 5.00
N GLU A 310 11.71 -19.56 4.42
CA GLU A 310 11.98 -20.83 5.11
C GLU A 310 13.50 -21.10 5.03
N GLY A 311 14.16 -21.22 6.19
CA GLY A 311 15.59 -21.59 6.27
C GLY A 311 16.54 -20.66 5.51
N GLY A 312 16.21 -19.36 5.38
CA GLY A 312 17.02 -18.38 4.64
C GLY A 312 16.80 -18.35 3.12
N THR A 313 15.91 -19.21 2.60
CA THR A 313 15.51 -19.20 1.17
C THR A 313 14.08 -18.72 0.99
N ARG A 314 13.80 -18.03 -0.12
CA ARG A 314 12.44 -17.58 -0.47
C ARG A 314 11.71 -18.66 -1.27
N ARG A 315 10.67 -19.25 -0.68
CA ARG A 315 9.78 -20.24 -1.30
C ARG A 315 8.53 -19.57 -1.85
N LEU A 316 7.98 -20.07 -2.96
CA LEU A 316 6.66 -19.66 -3.47
C LEU A 316 5.60 -20.32 -2.59
N SER A 317 4.76 -19.53 -1.95
CA SER A 317 3.77 -20.01 -0.98
C SER A 317 2.32 -19.69 -1.40
N GLY A 318 2.15 -18.94 -2.48
CA GLY A 318 0.86 -18.64 -3.06
C GLY A 318 0.95 -17.61 -4.18
N LYS A 319 -0.19 -17.30 -4.79
CA LYS A 319 -0.31 -16.27 -5.83
C LYS A 319 -1.48 -15.35 -5.49
N LEU A 320 -1.30 -14.05 -5.67
CA LEU A 320 -2.34 -13.03 -5.45
C LEU A 320 -2.73 -12.41 -6.79
N GLU A 321 -4.04 -12.40 -7.09
CA GLU A 321 -4.58 -11.61 -8.20
C GLU A 321 -4.93 -10.21 -7.70
N LEU A 322 -4.27 -9.20 -8.25
CA LEU A 322 -4.44 -7.82 -7.85
C LEU A 322 -4.75 -6.91 -9.06
N SER A 323 -5.41 -5.80 -8.79
CA SER A 323 -5.46 -4.65 -9.69
C SER A 323 -5.01 -3.41 -8.93
N LEU A 324 -3.88 -2.86 -9.32
CA LEU A 324 -3.31 -1.63 -8.79
C LEU A 324 -3.70 -0.46 -9.69
N GLU A 325 -4.20 0.61 -9.08
CA GLU A 325 -4.46 1.89 -9.75
C GLU A 325 -3.90 3.02 -8.89
N LEU A 326 -3.09 3.88 -9.50
CA LEU A 326 -2.53 5.05 -8.86
C LEU A 326 -3.20 6.32 -9.40
N LEU A 327 -3.81 7.08 -8.50
CA LEU A 327 -4.54 8.30 -8.80
C LEU A 327 -3.85 9.50 -8.16
N SER A 328 -3.84 10.62 -8.86
CA SER A 328 -3.56 11.91 -8.22
C SER A 328 -4.75 12.32 -7.34
N ARG A 329 -4.51 13.22 -6.38
CA ARG A 329 -5.57 13.74 -5.51
C ARG A 329 -6.82 14.23 -6.27
N LYS A 330 -6.63 14.99 -7.36
CA LYS A 330 -7.75 15.51 -8.16
C LYS A 330 -8.57 14.37 -8.77
N GLU A 331 -7.89 13.39 -9.37
CA GLU A 331 -8.54 12.21 -9.96
C GLU A 331 -9.25 11.34 -8.89
N ALA A 332 -8.68 11.24 -7.69
CA ALA A 332 -9.28 10.49 -6.58
C ALA A 332 -10.55 11.16 -6.04
N GLU A 333 -10.56 12.50 -5.94
CA GLU A 333 -11.73 13.29 -5.55
C GLU A 333 -12.86 13.19 -6.60
N GLU A 334 -12.53 13.22 -7.90
CA GLU A 334 -13.50 13.04 -9.00
C GLU A 334 -14.07 11.62 -9.06
N ARG A 335 -13.21 10.60 -8.86
CA ARG A 335 -13.59 9.18 -8.92
C ARG A 335 -13.66 8.59 -7.52
N ALA A 336 -14.43 9.18 -6.60
CA ALA A 336 -14.52 8.71 -5.22
C ALA A 336 -14.85 7.21 -5.12
N ALA A 337 -14.15 6.50 -4.22
CA ALA A 337 -14.24 5.06 -4.04
C ALA A 337 -14.18 4.68 -2.55
N GLY A 338 -15.16 3.91 -2.06
CA GLY A 338 -15.18 3.38 -0.69
C GLY A 338 -14.20 2.22 -0.46
N LYS A 339 -13.91 1.90 0.80
CA LYS A 339 -13.06 0.76 1.17
C LYS A 339 -13.82 -0.56 1.01
N GLY A 340 -13.13 -1.64 0.70
CA GLY A 340 -13.71 -2.95 0.48
C GLY A 340 -14.75 -2.95 -0.63
N ARG A 341 -16.02 -3.13 -0.23
CA ARG A 341 -17.21 -3.11 -1.09
C ARG A 341 -18.20 -2.02 -0.69
N GLU A 342 -17.78 -1.11 0.19
CA GLU A 342 -18.59 -0.02 0.72
C GLU A 342 -18.85 1.04 -0.36
N GLU A 343 -19.94 1.80 -0.17
CA GLU A 343 -20.26 2.94 -1.02
C GLU A 343 -19.25 4.08 -0.80
N PRO A 344 -18.79 4.77 -1.86
CA PRO A 344 -19.14 4.60 -3.27
C PRO A 344 -18.41 3.39 -3.92
N ASN A 345 -19.18 2.40 -4.35
CA ASN A 345 -18.67 1.17 -4.96
C ASN A 345 -18.62 1.30 -6.50
N MET A 346 -17.83 2.27 -6.95
CA MET A 346 -17.62 2.58 -8.37
C MET A 346 -16.13 2.55 -8.72
N TYR A 347 -15.82 2.35 -10.00
CA TYR A 347 -14.46 2.44 -10.57
C TYR A 347 -13.42 1.50 -9.92
N PRO A 348 -13.58 0.17 -10.00
CA PRO A 348 -14.70 -0.60 -10.57
C PRO A 348 -15.76 -0.95 -9.52
N THR A 349 -16.93 -1.44 -9.97
CA THR A 349 -17.96 -1.97 -9.07
C THR A 349 -17.58 -3.37 -8.60
N LEU A 350 -17.46 -3.55 -7.28
CA LEU A 350 -17.07 -4.81 -6.66
C LEU A 350 -18.29 -5.49 -6.04
N GLN A 351 -18.77 -6.55 -6.69
CA GLN A 351 -19.83 -7.39 -6.14
C GLN A 351 -19.25 -8.37 -5.11
N PRO A 352 -20.05 -8.79 -4.11
CA PRO A 352 -19.69 -9.90 -3.24
C PRO A 352 -19.30 -11.14 -4.08
N PRO A 353 -18.20 -11.81 -3.74
CA PRO A 353 -17.74 -12.98 -4.48
C PRO A 353 -18.73 -14.14 -4.28
N VAL A 354 -18.91 -14.93 -5.34
CA VAL A 354 -19.74 -16.15 -5.27
C VAL A 354 -18.95 -17.22 -4.51
N ARG A 355 -19.38 -17.54 -3.29
CA ARG A 355 -18.76 -18.56 -2.43
C ARG A 355 -19.74 -19.72 -2.20
N PRO A 356 -19.30 -20.99 -2.19
CA PRO A 356 -20.16 -22.12 -1.86
C PRO A 356 -20.66 -22.02 -0.41
N GLU A 357 -21.95 -22.33 -0.18
CA GLU A 357 -22.61 -22.18 1.13
C GLU A 357 -21.98 -23.01 2.27
N SER A 358 -21.19 -24.03 1.93
CA SER A 358 -20.45 -24.85 2.90
C SER A 358 -19.43 -24.07 3.72
N SER A 359 -19.05 -22.86 3.30
CA SER A 359 -18.10 -21.98 3.99
C SER A 359 -18.66 -21.32 5.26
N PHE A 360 -19.98 -21.15 5.41
CA PHE A 360 -20.54 -20.25 6.43
C PHE A 360 -20.98 -20.89 7.77
N LEU A 361 -20.98 -22.21 7.92
CA LEU A 361 -21.82 -22.86 8.94
C LEU A 361 -21.13 -23.92 9.80
N TRP A 362 -19.88 -23.72 10.24
CA TRP A 362 -19.27 -24.68 11.18
C TRP A 362 -20.05 -24.84 12.49
N LEU A 363 -20.67 -23.78 13.03
CA LEU A 363 -21.54 -23.88 14.22
C LEU A 363 -22.99 -24.21 13.87
N GLN A 364 -23.55 -23.63 12.79
CA GLN A 364 -24.95 -23.85 12.48
C GLN A 364 -25.21 -25.24 11.90
N ALA A 365 -24.28 -25.87 11.20
CA ALA A 365 -24.47 -27.22 10.68
C ALA A 365 -24.61 -28.28 11.80
N PRO A 366 -23.68 -28.40 12.77
CA PRO A 366 -23.84 -29.33 13.89
C PRO A 366 -24.98 -28.91 14.82
N LEU A 367 -25.26 -27.62 15.02
CA LEU A 367 -26.42 -27.18 15.81
C LEU A 367 -27.76 -27.47 15.11
N ARG A 368 -27.85 -27.37 13.78
CA ARG A 368 -29.04 -27.77 13.02
C ARG A 368 -29.22 -29.28 13.07
N SER A 369 -28.13 -30.05 12.95
CA SER A 369 -28.17 -31.52 13.08
C SER A 369 -28.50 -31.97 14.51
N LEU A 370 -27.89 -31.37 15.54
CA LEU A 370 -28.23 -31.61 16.95
C LEU A 370 -29.66 -31.18 17.27
N ARG A 371 -30.09 -30.00 16.81
CA ARG A 371 -31.48 -29.56 16.91
C ARG A 371 -32.39 -30.57 16.23
N TYR A 372 -32.04 -31.09 15.06
CA TYR A 372 -32.89 -32.06 14.36
C TYR A 372 -32.96 -33.40 15.11
N ILE A 373 -31.82 -33.94 15.55
CA ILE A 373 -31.71 -35.23 16.25
C ILE A 373 -32.32 -35.17 17.66
N VAL A 374 -31.90 -34.20 18.48
CA VAL A 374 -32.42 -34.02 19.85
C VAL A 374 -33.90 -33.67 19.82
N TRP A 375 -34.34 -32.82 18.88
CA TRP A 375 -35.75 -32.55 18.70
C TRP A 375 -36.48 -33.82 18.27
N GLN A 376 -36.11 -34.53 17.19
CA GLN A 376 -36.85 -35.73 16.74
C GLN A 376 -36.99 -36.81 17.82
N GLN A 377 -35.93 -37.07 18.57
CA GLN A 377 -35.87 -38.23 19.47
C GLN A 377 -36.48 -37.96 20.86
N HIS A 378 -36.56 -36.69 21.26
CA HIS A 378 -37.00 -36.30 22.60
C HIS A 378 -38.14 -35.29 22.63
N ARG A 379 -38.87 -35.06 21.53
CA ARG A 379 -40.03 -34.11 21.47
C ARG A 379 -40.93 -34.22 22.71
N CYS A 380 -41.43 -35.44 22.97
CA CYS A 380 -42.37 -35.67 24.07
C CYS A 380 -41.76 -35.47 25.46
N ARG A 381 -40.47 -35.78 25.64
CA ARG A 381 -39.77 -35.61 26.93
C ARG A 381 -39.50 -34.14 27.22
N ILE A 382 -39.06 -33.39 26.20
CA ILE A 382 -38.80 -31.96 26.31
C ILE A 382 -40.09 -31.19 26.54
N THR A 383 -41.18 -31.53 25.82
CA THR A 383 -42.50 -30.90 26.06
C THR A 383 -43.05 -31.23 27.44
N ALA A 384 -42.91 -32.48 27.92
CA ALA A 384 -43.35 -32.87 29.26
C ALA A 384 -42.55 -32.16 30.36
N ALA A 385 -41.23 -32.01 30.19
CA ALA A 385 -40.38 -31.29 31.14
C ALA A 385 -40.72 -29.79 31.20
N LEU A 386 -40.97 -29.14 30.05
CA LEU A 386 -41.40 -27.75 29.98
C LEU A 386 -42.77 -27.53 30.63
N LEU A 387 -43.74 -28.43 30.39
CA LEU A 387 -45.05 -28.42 31.05
C LEU A 387 -44.92 -28.62 32.57
N GLY A 388 -44.08 -29.56 33.01
CA GLY A 388 -43.81 -29.78 34.43
C GLY A 388 -43.16 -28.57 35.10
N LEU A 389 -42.20 -27.93 34.44
CA LEU A 389 -41.57 -26.70 34.91
C LEU A 389 -42.58 -25.54 35.00
N LEU A 390 -43.44 -25.39 33.98
CA LEU A 390 -44.50 -24.37 33.99
C LEU A 390 -45.49 -24.61 35.15
N LEU A 391 -45.87 -25.87 35.40
CA LEU A 391 -46.76 -26.24 36.50
C LEU A 391 -46.11 -25.95 37.86
N LEU A 392 -44.81 -26.25 38.00
CA LEU A 392 -44.03 -25.93 39.20
C LEU A 392 -43.95 -24.42 39.44
N LEU A 393 -43.69 -23.64 38.39
CA LEU A 393 -43.67 -22.17 38.47
C LEU A 393 -45.04 -21.60 38.83
N LEU A 394 -46.12 -22.14 38.28
CA LEU A 394 -47.49 -21.77 38.67
C LEU A 394 -47.78 -22.10 40.14
N LEU A 395 -47.35 -23.25 40.63
CA LEU A 395 -47.48 -23.63 42.04
C LEU A 395 -46.68 -22.71 42.96
N LEU A 396 -45.43 -22.40 42.60
CA LEU A 396 -44.59 -21.46 43.35
C LEU A 396 -45.19 -20.05 43.36
N ALA A 397 -45.68 -19.58 42.21
CA ALA A 397 -46.38 -18.29 42.11
C ALA A 397 -47.67 -18.29 42.93
N PHE A 398 -48.42 -19.40 42.94
CA PHE A 398 -49.61 -19.55 43.77
C PHE A 398 -49.29 -19.50 45.26
N VAL A 399 -48.27 -20.24 45.73
CA VAL A 399 -47.82 -20.22 47.13
C VAL A 399 -47.28 -18.85 47.52
N TYR A 400 -46.58 -18.16 46.61
CA TYR A 400 -46.07 -16.81 46.83
C TYR A 400 -47.19 -15.75 46.85
N ALA A 401 -48.23 -15.89 46.03
CA ALA A 401 -49.36 -14.95 45.94
C ALA A 401 -50.48 -15.24 46.98
N ALA A 402 -50.56 -16.46 47.51
CA ALA A 402 -51.59 -16.88 48.46
C ALA A 402 -51.64 -16.05 49.76
N PRO A 403 -50.53 -15.63 50.39
CA PRO A 403 -50.58 -14.81 51.61
C PRO A 403 -51.19 -13.42 51.33
N GLY A 404 -50.90 -12.83 50.16
CA GLY A 404 -51.42 -11.52 49.77
C GLY A 404 -52.92 -11.54 49.48
N TYR A 405 -53.41 -12.57 48.79
CA TYR A 405 -54.84 -12.72 48.47
C TYR A 405 -55.69 -13.11 49.70
N LEU A 406 -55.16 -13.97 50.58
CA LEU A 406 -55.80 -14.32 51.84
C LEU A 406 -55.81 -13.14 52.83
N ALA A 407 -54.74 -12.33 52.88
CA ALA A 407 -54.70 -11.11 53.68
C ALA A 407 -55.70 -10.05 53.17
N MET A 408 -55.85 -9.86 51.86
CA MET A 408 -56.87 -8.94 51.33
C MET A 408 -58.31 -9.38 51.64
N LYS A 409 -58.58 -10.69 51.71
CA LYS A 409 -59.91 -11.23 52.05
C LYS A 409 -60.21 -11.20 53.57
N LEU A 410 -59.18 -11.14 54.41
CA LEU A 410 -59.30 -10.99 55.87
C LEU A 410 -59.35 -9.53 56.33
N VAL A 411 -58.78 -8.58 55.56
CA VAL A 411 -58.65 -7.17 55.97
C VAL A 411 -59.78 -6.27 55.43
N ASN A 412 -60.65 -6.72 54.51
CA ASN A 412 -61.83 -5.93 54.09
C ASN A 412 -63.12 -6.75 53.93
N PRO A 413 -63.88 -7.03 55.01
CA PRO A 413 -65.29 -7.42 54.92
C PRO A 413 -66.26 -6.22 55.02
N LEU A 414 -65.81 -4.98 55.18
CA LEU A 414 -66.69 -3.84 55.48
C LEU A 414 -66.28 -2.58 54.73
N HIS A 415 -66.65 -2.46 53.45
CA HIS A 415 -66.82 -1.17 52.74
C HIS A 415 -67.74 -1.34 51.53
N GLY A 416 -68.92 -1.92 51.78
CA GLY A 416 -69.92 -2.12 50.73
C GLY A 416 -71.33 -2.21 51.30
N LEU A 417 -71.70 -1.34 52.24
CA LEU A 417 -73.09 -1.08 52.62
C LEU A 417 -73.15 0.23 53.41
N HIS A 418 -73.22 1.35 52.68
CA HIS A 418 -73.94 2.52 53.16
C HIS A 418 -74.81 3.05 52.01
N LEU A 419 -76.11 3.03 52.28
CA LEU A 419 -77.14 3.96 51.79
C LEU A 419 -77.67 3.76 50.36
N PHE A 420 -78.74 2.98 50.26
CA PHE A 420 -79.95 3.46 49.60
C PHE A 420 -81.05 3.63 50.66
N GLY A 421 -81.35 4.89 50.99
CA GLY A 421 -82.56 5.29 51.68
C GLY A 421 -83.68 5.56 50.68
N GLY A 422 -84.89 5.14 51.05
CA GLY A 422 -86.15 5.43 50.38
C GLY A 422 -87.05 4.18 50.40
N GLY A 423 -88.17 4.11 51.11
CA GLY A 423 -88.87 5.05 51.98
C GLY A 423 -90.23 4.46 52.32
N SER A 424 -90.87 5.01 53.37
CA SER A 424 -92.32 5.13 53.62
C SER A 424 -92.76 4.62 54.99
N LYS A 425 -92.73 5.51 55.99
CA LYS A 425 -93.92 6.13 56.63
C LYS A 425 -93.50 7.14 57.69
#